data_AF-A0A4R4A7R4-F1
#
_entry.id   AF-A0A4R4A7R4-F1
#
_cell.length_a   1.000
_cell.length_b   1.000
_cell.length_c   1.000
_cell.angle_alpha   90.00
_cell.angle_beta   90.00
_cell.angle_gamma   90.00
#
_symmetry.space_group_name_H-M   'P 1'
#
loop_
_entity.id
_entity.type
_entity.pdbx_description
1 polymer ?
#
loop_
_entity_poly.entity_id
_entity_poly.type
_entity_poly.pdbx_seq_one_letter_code
_entity_poly.pdbx_strand_id
1 'polypeptide(L)' 'MELFLKIMAAALLGLMLFYLWPVYKRWQEHGPKAEKGDWAAAIVPLGAVAALVIVLIMAVR' A
#
# COMPACT_ATOMS: atom_id res chain seq x y z
N MET A 1 -17.67 16.56 9.64
CA MET A 1 -16.33 17.08 10.03
C MET A 1 -16.26 18.55 9.68
N GLU A 2 -16.06 19.39 10.69
CA GLU A 2 -15.93 20.85 10.55
C GLU A 2 -14.80 21.24 9.58
N LEU A 3 -14.95 22.37 8.87
CA LEU A 3 -13.98 22.85 7.88
C LEU A 3 -12.57 23.02 8.50
N PHE A 4 -12.51 23.55 9.72
CA PHE A 4 -11.27 23.68 10.49
C PHE A 4 -10.55 22.34 10.68
N LEU A 5 -11.28 21.29 11.08
CA LEU A 5 -10.72 19.94 11.23
C LEU A 5 -10.18 19.38 9.92
N LYS A 6 -10.86 19.63 8.79
CA LYS A 6 -10.38 19.21 7.46
C LYS A 6 -9.07 19.88 7.08
N ILE A 7 -8.96 21.19 7.34
CA ILE A 7 -7.74 21.96 7.07
C ILE A 7 -6.58 21.47 7.94
N MET A 8 -6.82 21.25 9.23
CA MET A 8 -5.81 20.71 10.14
C MET A 8 -5.38 19.30 9.75
N ALA A 9 -6.30 18.43 9.39
CA ALA A 9 -5.99 17.09 8.90
C ALA A 9 -5.15 17.15 7.61
N ALA A 10 -5.50 18.01 6.66
CA ALA A 10 -4.72 18.19 5.43
C ALA A 10 -3.30 18.70 5.71
N ALA A 11 -3.15 19.67 6.63
CA ALA A 11 -1.85 20.19 7.04
C ALA A 11 -0.99 19.11 7.70
N LEU A 12 -1.56 18.32 8.61
CA LEU A 12 -0.87 17.20 9.27
C LEU A 12 -0.46 16.12 8.27
N LEU A 13 -1.32 15.75 7.33
CA LEU A 13 -0.99 14.80 6.27
C LEU A 13 0.13 15.33 5.36
N GLY A 14 0.09 16.62 5.01
CA GLY A 14 1.16 17.27 4.25
C GLY A 14 2.49 17.25 4.99
N LEU A 15 2.48 17.56 6.29
CA LEU A 15 3.68 17.53 7.12
C LEU A 15 4.21 16.11 7.32
N MET A 16 3.32 15.12 7.43
CA MET A 16 3.69 13.70 7.48
C MET A 16 4.40 13.28 6.19
N LEU A 17 3.88 13.66 5.02
CA LEU A 17 4.53 13.37 3.74
C LEU A 17 5.90 14.07 3.63
N PHE A 18 6.00 15.33 4.06
CA PHE A 18 7.27 16.05 4.11
C PHE A 18 8.30 15.35 5.02
N TYR A 19 7.86 14.88 6.19
CA TYR A 19 8.71 14.16 7.13
C TYR A 19 9.16 12.79 6.59
N LEU A 20 8.29 12.07 5.88
CA LEU A 20 8.60 10.76 5.27
C LEU A 20 9.40 10.87 3.97
N TRP A 21 9.40 12.04 3.33
CA TRP A 21 10.08 12.29 2.07
C TRP A 21 11.56 11.84 2.01
N PRO A 22 12.44 12.14 2.99
CA PRO A 22 13.83 11.67 2.96
C PRO A 22 13.94 10.14 2.99
N VAL A 23 13.08 9.46 3.74
CA VAL A 23 13.05 7.99 3.82
C VAL A 23 12.60 7.41 2.47
N TYR A 24 11.54 7.98 1.90
CA TYR A 24 11.06 7.63 0.56
C TYR A 24 12.16 7.80 -0.49
N LYS A 25 12.87 8.93 -0.51
CA LYS A 25 14.00 9.16 -1.42
C LYS A 25 15.11 8.12 -1.24
N ARG A 26 15.50 7.83 0.01
CA ARG A 26 16.51 6.81 0.30
C ARG A 26 16.09 5.45 -0.24
N TRP A 27 14.84 5.05 -0.04
CA TRP A 27 14.32 3.78 -0.58
C TRP A 27 14.24 3.77 -2.11
N GLN A 28 13.92 4.89 -2.74
CA GLN A 28 13.93 4.98 -4.20
C GLN A 28 15.34 4.83 -4.78
N GLU A 29 16.35 5.40 -4.13
CA GLU A 29 17.74 5.36 -4.61
C GLU A 29 18.48 4.06 -4.23
N HIS A 30 18.23 3.53 -3.03
CA HIS A 30 19.01 2.45 -2.41
C HIS A 30 18.19 1.20 -2.06
N GLY A 31 16.87 1.23 -2.24
CA GLY A 31 16.00 0.10 -1.91
C GLY A 31 16.18 -1.06 -2.88
N PRO A 32 15.94 -2.32 -2.42
CA PRO A 32 15.98 -3.49 -3.28
C PRO A 32 14.98 -3.31 -4.42
N LYS A 33 15.47 -3.43 -5.66
CA LYS A 33 14.62 -3.37 -6.85
C LYS A 33 14.03 -4.75 -7.09
N ALA A 34 12.83 -4.78 -7.65
CA ALA A 34 12.21 -6.03 -8.03
C ALA A 34 13.11 -6.77 -9.04
N GLU A 35 13.55 -7.96 -8.67
CA GLU A 35 14.36 -8.83 -9.50
C GLU A 35 13.48 -9.78 -10.31
N LYS A 36 14.10 -10.52 -11.23
CA LYS A 36 13.40 -11.56 -11.98
C LYS A 36 12.95 -12.65 -11.00
N GLY A 37 11.64 -12.80 -10.85
CA GLY A 37 11.03 -13.79 -9.96
C GLY A 37 10.19 -13.17 -8.84
N ASP A 38 10.45 -11.91 -8.46
CA ASP A 38 9.70 -11.24 -7.39
C ASP A 38 8.23 -11.06 -7.74
N TRP A 39 7.94 -10.77 -9.02
CA TRP A 39 6.57 -10.69 -9.53
C TRP A 39 5.85 -12.04 -9.46
N ALA A 40 6.54 -13.14 -9.78
CA ALA A 40 5.96 -14.47 -9.67
C ALA A 40 5.72 -14.84 -8.19
N ALA A 41 6.67 -14.50 -7.31
CA ALA A 41 6.54 -14.70 -5.87
C ALA A 41 5.38 -13.88 -5.28
N ALA A 42 5.15 -12.64 -5.75
CA ALA A 42 4.04 -11.80 -5.31
C ALA A 42 2.67 -12.28 -5.81
N ILE A 43 2.60 -12.90 -6.99
CA ILE A 43 1.33 -13.43 -7.54
C ILE A 43 0.79 -14.58 -6.69
N VAL A 44 1.65 -15.41 -6.08
CA VAL A 44 1.21 -16.55 -5.26
C VAL A 44 0.29 -16.14 -4.09
N PRO A 45 0.70 -15.25 -3.16
CA PRO A 45 -0.17 -14.83 -2.07
C PRO A 45 -1.37 -14.00 -2.55
N LEU A 46 -1.22 -13.15 -3.57
CA LEU A 46 -2.34 -12.38 -4.12
C LEU A 46 -3.41 -13.30 -4.73
N GLY A 47 -2.96 -14.29 -5.51
CA GLY A 47 -3.81 -15.33 -6.09
C GLY A 47 -4.49 -16.18 -5.02
N ALA A 48 -3.79 -16.52 -3.94
CA ALA A 48 -4.37 -17.25 -2.82
C ALA A 48 -5.50 -16.47 -2.14
N VAL A 49 -5.33 -15.15 -1.93
CA VAL A 49 -6.40 -14.29 -1.38
C VAL A 49 -7.59 -14.22 -2.34
N ALA A 50 -7.35 -14.01 -3.63
CA ALA A 50 -8.42 -13.98 -4.63
C ALA A 50 -9.18 -15.33 -4.69
N ALA A 51 -8.46 -16.44 -4.67
CA ALA A 51 -9.04 -17.79 -4.65
C ALA A 51 -9.87 -18.03 -3.39
N LEU A 52 -9.38 -17.60 -2.21
CA LEU A 52 -10.15 -17.67 -0.98
C LEU A 52 -11.47 -16.90 -1.09
N VAL A 53 -11.44 -15.68 -1.63
CA VAL A 53 -12.65 -14.88 -1.84
C VAL A 53 -13.63 -15.60 -2.78
N ILE A 54 -13.15 -16.22 -3.85
CA ILE A 54 -13.99 -17.01 -4.76
C ILE A 54 -14.65 -18.19 -4.03
N VAL A 55 -13.90 -18.93 -3.20
CA VAL A 55 -14.45 -20.04 -2.40
C VAL A 55 -15.55 -19.54 -1.46
N LEU A 56 -15.34 -18.39 -0.80
CA LEU A 56 -16.35 -17.79 0.08
C LEU A 56 -17.62 -17.40 -0.68
N ILE A 57 -17.49 -16.84 -1.89
CA ILE A 57 -18.64 -16.53 -2.74
C ILE A 57 -19.42 -17.80 -3.10
N MET A 58 -18.71 -18.89 -3.44
CA MET A 58 -19.34 -20.18 -3.78
C MET A 58 -20.03 -20.82 -2.58
N ALA A 59 -19.51 -20.66 -1.37
CA ALA A 59 -20.06 -21.28 -0.16
C ALA A 59 -21.38 -20.65 0.31
N VAL A 60 -21.70 -19.43 -0.13
CA VAL A 60 -22.89 -18.67 0.30
C VAL A 60 -23.91 -18.51 -0.84
N ARG A 61 -23.60 -19.01 -2.04
CA ARG A 61 -24.51 -19.02 -3.20
C ARG A 61 -25.34 -20.29 -3.24
#